data_AF-A0A5P2DQ36-F1
#
_entry.id   AF-A0A5P2DQ36-F1
#
_cell.length_a   1.000
_cell.length_b   1.000
_cell.length_c   1.000
_cell.angle_alpha   90.00
_cell.angle_beta   90.00
_cell.angle_gamma   90.00
#
_symmetry.space_group_name_H-M   'P 1'
#
loop_
_entity.id
_entity.type
_entity.pdbx_description
1 polymer ?
#
loop_
_entity_poly.entity_id
_entity_poly.type
_entity_poly.pdbx_seq_one_letter_code
_entity_poly.pdbx_strand_id
1 'polypeptide(L)'
;MGRMNGTAAYDTVARLWQDHMDTPFPAAQRGAVLPARAGGEGQGIDMVLLDTYTAGCVITWLREGGSLDELNRRILRDCTADLDHVLPLLETPEDHAYYRRLREVAGLIAQERPKP
;
A
#
# COMPACT_ATOMS: atom_id res chain seq x y z
N MET A 1 12.33 0.42 -17.35
CA MET A 1 11.28 1.18 -16.64
C MET A 1 11.61 2.66 -16.74
N GLY A 2 10.80 3.43 -17.46
CA GLY A 2 11.01 4.86 -17.67
C GLY A 2 10.61 5.68 -16.44
N ARG A 3 11.38 6.72 -16.13
CA ARG A 3 11.13 7.66 -15.02
C ARG A 3 9.80 8.39 -15.26
N MET A 4 8.92 8.41 -14.28
CA MET A 4 7.77 9.34 -14.27
C MET A 4 8.24 10.71 -13.78
N ASN A 5 7.74 11.78 -14.40
CA ASN A 5 7.98 13.15 -13.93
C ASN A 5 7.21 13.35 -12.60
N GLY A 6 7.74 14.10 -11.64
CA GLY A 6 7.19 14.16 -10.26
C GLY A 6 5.71 14.59 -10.19
N THR A 7 5.26 15.46 -11.08
CA THR A 7 3.83 15.84 -11.21
C THR A 7 2.98 14.71 -11.79
N ALA A 8 3.50 13.99 -12.80
CA ALA A 8 2.77 12.88 -13.42
C ALA A 8 2.63 11.67 -12.48
N ALA A 9 3.63 11.42 -11.63
CA ALA A 9 3.57 10.41 -10.58
C ALA A 9 2.53 10.79 -9.51
N TYR A 10 2.53 12.06 -9.09
CA TYR A 10 1.51 12.62 -8.20
C TYR A 10 0.09 12.40 -8.72
N ASP A 11 -0.18 12.84 -9.95
CA ASP A 11 -1.53 12.73 -10.54
C ASP A 11 -1.97 11.27 -10.69
N THR A 12 -1.04 10.38 -11.03
CA THR A 12 -1.32 8.94 -11.15
C THR A 12 -1.68 8.34 -9.80
N VAL A 13 -0.89 8.62 -8.76
CA VAL A 13 -1.16 8.14 -7.39
C VAL A 13 -2.45 8.71 -6.84
N ALA A 14 -2.71 10.01 -7.02
CA ALA A 14 -3.92 10.67 -6.55
C ALA A 14 -5.17 10.05 -7.17
N ARG A 15 -5.15 9.77 -8.48
CA ARG A 15 -6.27 9.11 -9.17
C ARG A 15 -6.48 7.67 -8.69
N LEU A 16 -5.43 6.86 -8.63
CA LEU A 16 -5.53 5.47 -8.16
C LEU A 16 -5.98 5.39 -6.69
N TRP A 17 -5.56 6.35 -5.87
CA TRP A 17 -5.99 6.46 -4.49
C TRP A 17 -7.48 6.83 -4.39
N GLN A 18 -7.98 7.73 -5.23
CA GLN A 18 -9.41 8.02 -5.29
C GLN A 18 -10.23 6.78 -5.69
N ASP A 19 -9.80 6.07 -6.74
CA ASP A 19 -10.43 4.81 -7.17
C ASP A 19 -10.43 3.75 -6.04
N HIS A 20 -9.41 3.75 -5.18
CA HIS A 20 -9.33 2.90 -4.00
C HIS A 20 -10.33 3.31 -2.93
N MET A 21 -10.40 4.60 -2.59
CA MET A 21 -11.32 5.15 -1.59
C MET A 21 -12.80 4.97 -1.97
N ASP A 22 -13.11 4.93 -3.26
CA ASP A 22 -14.47 4.68 -3.76
C ASP A 22 -14.87 3.18 -3.69
N THR A 23 -13.94 2.30 -3.33
CA THR A 23 -14.19 0.87 -3.14
C THR A 23 -14.37 0.58 -1.64
N PRO A 24 -15.45 -0.08 -1.20
CA PRO A 24 -15.61 -0.42 0.21
C PRO A 24 -14.52 -1.41 0.67
N PHE A 25 -14.04 -1.23 1.90
CA PHE A 25 -13.14 -2.20 2.51
C PHE A 25 -13.78 -3.60 2.54
N PRO A 26 -13.09 -4.66 2.07
CA PRO A 26 -13.70 -5.97 1.94
C PRO A 26 -14.11 -6.57 3.28
N ALA A 27 -15.38 -7.00 3.39
CA ALA A 27 -15.94 -7.45 4.66
C ALA A 27 -15.23 -8.70 5.22
N ALA A 28 -14.79 -9.61 4.35
CA ALA A 28 -14.06 -10.83 4.72
C ALA A 28 -12.72 -10.53 5.40
N GLN A 29 -12.16 -9.35 5.18
CA GLN A 29 -10.83 -8.96 5.66
C GLN A 29 -10.88 -8.22 6.99
N ARG A 30 -12.08 -7.98 7.54
CA ARG A 30 -12.26 -7.34 8.85
C ARG A 30 -11.88 -8.31 9.96
N GLY A 31 -10.72 -8.07 10.58
CA GLY A 31 -10.14 -8.97 11.59
C GLY A 31 -9.49 -10.23 11.02
N ALA A 32 -9.28 -10.27 9.70
CA ALA A 32 -8.52 -11.35 9.07
C ALA A 32 -7.04 -11.21 9.40
N VAL A 33 -6.44 -12.33 9.80
CA VAL A 33 -5.00 -12.45 10.06
C VAL A 33 -4.47 -13.54 9.13
N LEU A 34 -3.63 -13.16 8.18
CA LEU A 34 -3.01 -14.09 7.22
C LEU A 34 -1.64 -14.56 7.72
N PRO A 35 -1.12 -15.70 7.23
CA PRO A 35 0.21 -16.17 7.60
C PRO A 35 1.28 -15.09 7.45
N ALA A 36 2.21 -15.05 8.41
CA ALA A 36 3.36 -14.16 8.34
C ALA A 36 4.32 -14.61 7.23
N ARG A 37 5.12 -13.65 6.73
CA ARG A 37 6.22 -13.92 5.80
C ARG A 37 7.17 -14.98 6.38
N ALA A 38 7.73 -15.83 5.52
CA ALA A 38 8.75 -16.80 5.91
C ALA A 38 9.95 -16.09 6.57
N GLY A 39 10.33 -16.54 7.77
CA GLY A 39 11.39 -15.92 8.57
C GLY A 39 10.95 -14.74 9.44
N GLY A 40 9.66 -14.40 9.48
CA GLY A 40 9.09 -13.46 10.45
C GLY A 40 8.89 -14.11 11.81
N GLU A 41 9.31 -13.44 12.88
CA GLU A 41 9.00 -13.86 14.24
C GLU A 41 7.59 -13.35 14.63
N GLY A 42 6.63 -14.26 14.74
CA GLY A 42 5.35 -13.97 15.41
C GLY A 42 4.09 -13.94 14.56
N GLN A 43 3.02 -13.46 15.21
CA GLN A 43 1.61 -13.47 14.82
C GLN A 43 1.43 -12.93 13.39
N GLY A 44 0.51 -13.53 12.64
CA GLY A 44 0.30 -13.25 11.21
C GLY A 44 0.03 -11.78 10.85
N ILE A 45 -0.16 -11.52 9.56
CA ILE A 45 -0.43 -10.19 9.02
C ILE A 45 -1.90 -9.85 9.22
N ASP A 46 -2.19 -8.89 10.09
CA ASP A 46 -3.53 -8.31 10.25
C ASP A 46 -3.85 -7.42 9.04
N MET A 47 -4.90 -7.78 8.32
CA MET A 47 -5.28 -7.15 7.05
C MET A 47 -5.85 -5.73 7.22
N VAL A 48 -6.40 -5.41 8.40
CA VAL A 48 -6.89 -4.07 8.75
C VAL A 48 -5.71 -3.17 9.11
N LEU A 49 -4.73 -3.66 9.88
CA LEU A 49 -3.53 -2.90 10.19
C LEU A 49 -2.69 -2.65 8.95
N LEU A 50 -2.54 -3.64 8.07
CA LEU A 50 -1.84 -3.48 6.80
C LEU A 50 -2.47 -2.37 5.92
N ASP A 51 -3.79 -2.39 5.79
CA ASP A 51 -4.53 -1.35 5.07
C ASP A 51 -4.33 0.03 5.71
N THR A 52 -4.51 0.11 7.03
CA THR A 52 -4.41 1.36 7.79
C THR A 52 -3.02 2.00 7.70
N TYR A 53 -1.95 1.21 7.88
CA TYR A 53 -0.58 1.72 7.79
C TYR A 53 -0.22 2.16 6.37
N THR A 54 -0.66 1.41 5.37
CA THR A 54 -0.45 1.79 3.97
C THR A 54 -1.20 3.08 3.65
N ALA A 55 -2.49 3.18 4.00
CA ALA A 55 -3.32 4.36 3.81
C ALA A 55 -2.74 5.60 4.50
N GLY A 56 -2.24 5.46 5.72
CA GLY A 56 -1.58 6.54 6.46
C GLY A 56 -0.37 7.11 5.70
N CYS A 57 0.45 6.23 5.12
CA CYS A 57 1.57 6.65 4.29
C CYS A 57 1.11 7.33 2.99
N VAL A 58 0.11 6.80 2.30
CA VAL A 58 -0.43 7.40 1.06
C VAL A 58 -0.99 8.80 1.33
N ILE A 59 -1.81 8.95 2.37
CA ILE A 59 -2.39 10.24 2.76
C ILE A 59 -1.29 11.24 3.11
N THR A 60 -0.26 10.81 3.86
CA THR A 60 0.87 11.68 4.20
C THR A 60 1.60 12.14 2.95
N TRP A 61 1.92 11.23 2.03
CA TRP A 61 2.60 11.56 0.77
C TRP A 61 1.80 12.55 -0.09
N LEU A 62 0.47 12.35 -0.18
CA LEU A 62 -0.42 13.26 -0.91
C LEU A 62 -0.47 14.65 -0.27
N ARG A 63 -0.55 14.72 1.07
CA ARG A 63 -0.58 15.97 1.84
C ARG A 63 0.72 16.76 1.74
N GLU A 64 1.86 16.08 1.73
CA GLU A 64 3.18 16.69 1.64
C GLU A 64 3.63 16.96 0.18
N GLY A 65 2.72 16.85 -0.79
CA GLY A 65 3.02 17.17 -2.19
C GLY A 65 4.09 16.26 -2.79
N GLY A 66 3.99 14.95 -2.53
CA GLY A 66 4.81 13.94 -3.16
C GLY A 66 6.04 13.50 -2.36
N SER A 67 6.06 13.71 -1.04
CA SER A 67 7.20 13.30 -0.20
C SER A 67 6.78 12.60 1.09
N LEU A 68 7.59 11.65 1.52
CA LEU A 68 7.55 11.05 2.85
C LEU A 68 8.83 11.40 3.62
N ASP A 69 8.81 11.27 4.93
CA ASP A 69 10.03 11.19 5.75
C ASP A 69 10.60 9.75 5.71
N GLU A 70 11.74 9.52 6.36
CA GLU A 70 12.37 8.19 6.33
C GLU A 70 11.57 7.13 7.10
N LEU A 71 10.88 7.52 8.17
CA LEU A 71 10.06 6.60 8.95
C LEU A 71 8.88 6.08 8.12
N ASN A 72 8.11 6.98 7.52
CA ASN A 72 6.97 6.61 6.67
C ASN A 72 7.42 5.88 5.41
N ARG A 73 8.59 6.21 4.84
CA ARG A 73 9.18 5.40 3.76
C ARG A 73 9.47 3.97 4.20
N ARG A 74 10.04 3.78 5.40
CA ARG A 74 10.30 2.43 5.93
C ARG A 74 9.00 1.67 6.13
N ILE A 75 8.01 2.28 6.78
CA ILE A 75 6.69 1.68 6.98
C ILE A 75 6.07 1.27 5.64
N LEU A 76 6.08 2.15 4.65
CA LEU A 76 5.51 1.86 3.33
C LEU A 76 6.25 0.72 2.62
N ARG A 77 7.58 0.62 2.74
CA ARG A 77 8.35 -0.51 2.19
C ARG A 77 7.97 -1.82 2.86
N ASP A 78 7.85 -1.83 4.18
CA ASP A 78 7.45 -3.01 4.94
C ASP A 78 6.03 -3.44 4.55
N CYS A 79 5.10 -2.50 4.47
CA CYS A 79 3.72 -2.73 4.02
C CYS A 79 3.65 -3.23 2.57
N THR A 80 4.47 -2.69 1.66
CA THR A 80 4.52 -3.16 0.26
C THR A 80 4.97 -4.62 0.19
N ALA A 81 5.94 -5.01 1.01
CA ALA A 81 6.40 -6.39 1.08
C ALA A 81 5.36 -7.34 1.70
N ASP A 82 4.61 -6.88 2.71
CA ASP A 82 3.46 -7.63 3.24
C ASP A 82 2.35 -7.77 2.20
N LEU A 83 2.03 -6.70 1.45
CA LEU A 83 1.06 -6.73 0.35
C LEU A 83 1.45 -7.74 -0.74
N ASP A 84 2.73 -7.75 -1.15
CA ASP A 84 3.25 -8.73 -2.11
C ASP A 84 3.13 -10.17 -1.60
N HIS A 85 3.24 -10.37 -0.28
CA HIS A 85 3.10 -11.68 0.35
C HIS A 85 1.65 -12.16 0.45
N VAL A 86 0.72 -11.28 0.84
CA VAL A 86 -0.68 -11.66 1.08
C VAL A 86 -1.51 -11.77 -0.19
N LEU A 87 -1.17 -11.03 -1.25
CA LEU A 87 -1.88 -11.06 -2.53
C LEU A 87 -2.16 -12.49 -3.07
N PRO A 88 -1.17 -13.40 -3.15
CA PRO A 88 -1.42 -14.78 -3.60
C PRO A 88 -2.24 -15.63 -2.63
N LEU A 89 -2.50 -15.17 -1.41
CA LEU A 89 -3.28 -15.87 -0.38
C LEU A 89 -4.77 -15.47 -0.39
N LEU A 90 -5.13 -14.43 -1.12
CA LEU A 90 -6.51 -13.95 -1.20
C LEU A 90 -7.33 -14.84 -2.14
N GLU A 91 -8.44 -15.38 -1.63
CA GLU A 91 -9.25 -16.36 -2.35
C GLU A 91 -10.26 -15.72 -3.31
N THR A 92 -10.70 -14.49 -3.02
CA THR A 92 -11.74 -13.82 -3.80
C THR A 92 -11.16 -12.82 -4.79
N PRO A 93 -11.74 -12.70 -6.00
CA PRO A 93 -11.34 -11.67 -6.96
C PRO A 93 -11.52 -10.24 -6.44
N GLU A 94 -12.50 -10.03 -5.55
CA GLU A 94 -12.82 -8.74 -4.94
C GLU A 94 -11.73 -8.29 -3.97
N ASP A 95 -11.33 -9.16 -3.03
CA ASP A 95 -10.22 -8.90 -2.11
C ASP A 95 -8.92 -8.67 -2.89
N HIS A 96 -8.66 -9.53 -3.88
CA HIS A 96 -7.46 -9.43 -4.70
C HIS A 96 -7.43 -8.10 -5.48
N ALA A 97 -8.55 -7.66 -6.05
CA ALA A 97 -8.61 -6.37 -6.75
C ALA A 97 -8.36 -5.19 -5.81
N TYR A 98 -8.94 -5.22 -4.61
CA TYR A 98 -8.76 -4.19 -3.58
C TYR A 98 -7.29 -4.06 -3.16
N TYR A 99 -6.67 -5.15 -2.70
CA TYR A 99 -5.29 -5.14 -2.21
C TYR A 99 -4.26 -4.94 -3.33
N ARG A 100 -4.55 -5.37 -4.56
CA ARG A 100 -3.68 -5.11 -5.71
C ARG A 100 -3.59 -3.62 -6.02
N ARG A 101 -4.72 -2.89 -5.95
CA ARG A 101 -4.72 -1.44 -6.15
C ARG A 101 -3.94 -0.73 -5.04
N LEU A 102 -4.14 -1.15 -3.79
CA LEU A 102 -3.38 -0.62 -2.65
C LEU A 102 -1.87 -0.83 -2.82
N ARG A 103 -1.46 -2.02 -3.26
CA ARG A 103 -0.07 -2.36 -3.58
C ARG A 103 0.49 -1.51 -4.71
N GLU A 104 -0.28 -1.28 -5.77
CA GLU A 104 0.13 -0.45 -6.91
C GLU A 104 0.42 0.99 -6.46
N VAL A 105 -0.48 1.57 -5.66
CA VAL A 105 -0.30 2.91 -5.08
C VAL A 105 0.95 2.96 -4.20
N ALA A 106 1.11 2.00 -3.28
CA ALA A 106 2.27 1.94 -2.40
C ALA A 106 3.60 1.81 -3.18
N GLY A 107 3.62 0.95 -4.21
CA GLY A 107 4.78 0.75 -5.06
C GLY A 107 5.16 1.98 -5.88
N LEU A 108 4.19 2.76 -6.36
CA LEU A 108 4.47 4.03 -7.05
C LEU A 108 5.16 5.03 -6.12
N ILE A 109 4.64 5.19 -4.90
CA ILE A 109 5.22 6.10 -3.90
C ILE A 109 6.63 5.63 -3.46
N ALA A 110 6.84 4.32 -3.30
CA ALA A 110 8.14 3.77 -2.88
C ALA A 110 9.26 3.96 -3.91
N GLN A 111 8.91 4.17 -5.19
CA GLN A 111 9.87 4.43 -6.28
C GLN A 111 10.28 5.90 -6.37
N GLU A 112 9.57 6.81 -5.71
CA GLU A 112 9.89 8.24 -5.71
C GLU A 112 11.14 8.52 -4.85
N ARG A 113 12.04 9.36 -5.38
CA ARG A 113 13.23 9.76 -4.64
C ARG A 113 12.86 10.84 -3.62
N PRO A 114 13.49 10.84 -2.42
CA PRO A 114 13.36 11.95 -1.49
C PRO A 114 13.76 13.26 -2.17
N LYS A 115 13.03 14.34 -1.92
CA LYS A 115 13.52 15.69 -2.23
C LYS A 115 14.85 15.90 -1.44
N PRO A 116 15.90 16.45 -2.08
CA PRO A 116 17.19 16.67 -1.44
C PRO A 116 17.12 17.62 -0.25
#